data_AF-A0A3E0WC84-F1
#
_entry.id   AF-A0A3E0WC84-F1
#
_cell.length_a   1.000
_cell.length_b   1.000
_cell.length_c   1.000
_cell.angle_alpha   90.00
_cell.angle_beta   90.00
_cell.angle_gamma   90.00
#
_symmetry.space_group_name_H-M   'P 1'
#
loop_
_entity.id
_entity.type
_entity.pdbx_description
1 polymer ?
#
loop_
_entity_poly.entity_id
_entity_poly.type
_entity_poly.pdbx_seq_one_letter_code
_entity_poly.pdbx_strand_id
1 'polypeptide(L)'
;MTQQSKIEVGWDTGMSSSSTSPALARLVPMEVEVSLDSLFDEICKSVESERELVANNATYPLDLLNRYPQLSGNQQLQATQPWPIAVSVIAGQQEKRVESFAGAASLGSLTLEIREWDGSVRWIYDSAVFDSSEVKFVARQFSALAGAGCSPENRLMPVGRIDLVGPDERRLLVEEWNDTVVPFAEEACIHEMFEAQAERSPDAVALVYE
;
A
#
# COMPACT_ATOMS: atom_id res chain seq x y z
N MET A 1 10.33 -3.90 -13.72
CA MET A 1 10.07 -4.08 -12.28
C MET A 1 11.20 -3.40 -11.55
N THR A 2 10.96 -2.23 -10.98
CA THR A 2 11.98 -1.45 -10.28
C THR A 2 12.33 -2.16 -8.97
N GLN A 3 13.58 -2.63 -8.85
CA GLN A 3 14.21 -3.11 -7.61
C GLN A 3 14.39 -1.94 -6.61
N GLN A 4 13.35 -1.16 -6.37
CA GLN A 4 13.40 -0.19 -5.28
C GLN A 4 13.11 -0.93 -3.98
N SER A 5 14.18 -1.47 -3.39
CA SER A 5 14.16 -2.05 -2.06
C SER A 5 14.01 -0.99 -0.97
N LYS A 6 14.04 0.31 -1.31
CA LYS A 6 14.04 1.42 -0.35
C LYS A 6 12.77 2.25 -0.49
N ILE A 7 12.01 2.35 0.59
CA ILE A 7 10.74 3.08 0.66
C ILE A 7 10.83 4.10 1.80
N GLU A 8 10.44 5.34 1.54
CA GLU A 8 10.31 6.37 2.57
C GLU A 8 8.86 6.44 3.05
N VAL A 9 8.65 6.36 4.36
CA VAL A 9 7.34 6.43 5.01
C VAL A 9 7.36 7.53 6.07
N GLY A 10 6.27 8.29 6.16
CA GLY A 10 6.13 9.27 7.24
C GLY A 10 5.77 8.61 8.55
N TRP A 11 6.59 8.76 9.59
CA TRP A 11 6.31 8.22 10.91
C TRP A 11 5.84 9.33 11.88
N ASP A 12 4.65 9.18 12.48
CA ASP A 12 4.18 10.09 13.55
C ASP A 12 4.90 9.75 14.85
N THR A 13 5.61 10.73 15.43
CA THR A 13 6.36 10.56 16.68
C THR A 13 5.47 10.53 17.92
N GLY A 14 4.14 10.68 17.77
CA GLY A 14 3.19 10.56 18.87
C GLY A 14 3.23 11.74 19.86
N MET A 15 3.93 12.82 19.53
CA MET A 15 3.97 14.03 20.35
C MET A 15 2.58 14.67 20.41
N SER A 16 2.00 14.72 21.61
CA SER A 16 0.70 15.34 21.85
C SER A 16 0.75 16.83 21.52
N SER A 17 -0.31 17.32 20.86
CA SER A 17 -0.47 18.71 20.42
C SER A 17 -0.48 19.74 21.56
N SER A 18 -0.57 19.30 22.82
CA SER A 18 -0.56 20.18 24.00
C SER A 18 0.84 20.57 24.49
N SER A 19 1.90 19.89 24.02
CA SER A 19 3.29 20.13 24.44
C SER A 19 4.22 20.62 23.33
N THR A 20 3.73 20.67 22.09
CA THR A 20 4.52 21.06 20.92
C THR A 20 4.58 22.57 20.77
N SER A 21 5.79 23.13 20.75
CA SER A 21 6.01 24.39 20.04
C SER A 21 5.71 24.16 18.55
N PRO A 22 5.07 25.09 17.82
CA PRO A 22 4.78 24.97 16.37
C PRO A 22 6.03 24.85 15.48
N ALA A 23 7.20 24.80 16.11
CA ALA A 23 8.53 24.76 15.53
C ALA A 23 9.13 23.34 15.47
N LEU A 24 8.39 22.27 15.77
CA LEU A 24 8.87 20.88 15.76
C LEU A 24 8.05 20.04 14.75
N ALA A 25 8.72 19.26 13.91
CA ALA A 25 8.08 18.37 12.94
C ALA A 25 7.42 17.15 13.61
N ARG A 26 6.10 17.01 13.43
CA ARG A 26 5.32 15.88 13.97
C ARG A 26 5.55 14.57 13.22
N LEU A 27 5.85 14.65 11.92
CA LEU A 27 6.19 13.49 11.09
C LEU A 27 7.67 13.51 10.75
N VAL A 28 8.31 12.35 10.85
CA VAL A 28 9.73 12.16 10.54
C VAL A 28 9.86 11.12 9.42
N PRO A 29 10.76 11.32 8.42
CA PRO A 29 11.02 10.30 7.42
C PRO A 29 11.58 9.06 8.10
N MET A 30 10.96 7.92 7.82
CA MET A 30 11.51 6.60 8.12
C MET A 30 11.84 5.92 6.80
N GLU A 31 13.12 5.64 6.58
CA GLU A 31 13.55 4.82 5.45
C GLU A 31 13.41 3.35 5.82
N VAL A 32 12.64 2.61 5.04
CA VAL A 32 12.44 1.17 5.22
C VAL A 32 13.04 0.46 4.01
N GLU A 33 13.98 -0.44 4.28
CA GLU A 33 14.54 -1.31 3.25
C GLU A 33 13.82 -2.67 3.27
N VAL A 34 13.07 -2.97 2.21
CA VAL A 34 12.36 -4.24 2.02
C VAL A 34 12.97 -4.97 0.84
N SER A 35 13.69 -6.04 1.12
CA SER A 35 14.14 -7.00 0.12
C SER A 35 13.18 -8.19 0.07
N LEU A 36 12.69 -8.54 -1.12
CA LEU A 36 11.76 -9.66 -1.30
C LEU A 36 12.40 -11.03 -1.00
N ASP A 37 13.72 -11.12 -1.06
CA ASP A 37 14.47 -12.34 -0.77
C ASP A 37 14.81 -12.49 0.72
N SER A 38 14.69 -11.41 1.51
CA SER A 38 14.97 -11.40 2.94
C SER A 38 13.84 -12.03 3.74
N LEU A 39 14.18 -12.58 4.90
CA LEU A 39 13.20 -13.16 5.81
C LEU A 39 12.33 -12.05 6.42
N PHE A 40 11.05 -12.34 6.60
CA PHE A 40 10.12 -11.40 7.23
C PHE A 40 10.58 -10.95 8.63
N ASP A 41 11.11 -11.89 9.43
CA ASP A 41 11.64 -11.60 10.77
C ASP A 41 12.85 -10.64 10.76
N GLU A 42 13.71 -10.73 9.74
CA GLU A 42 14.86 -9.82 9.58
C GLU A 42 14.40 -8.40 9.28
N ILE A 43 13.39 -8.25 8.43
CA ILE A 43 12.79 -6.95 8.11
C ILE A 43 12.07 -6.38 9.33
N CYS A 44 11.33 -7.18 10.09
CA CYS A 44 10.70 -6.73 11.35
C CYS A 44 11.74 -6.17 12.33
N LYS A 45 12.87 -6.85 12.52
CA LYS A 45 13.97 -6.38 13.38
C LYS A 45 14.61 -5.09 12.87
N SER A 46 14.80 -4.97 11.56
CA SER A 46 15.32 -3.74 10.94
C SER A 46 14.37 -2.57 11.16
N VAL A 47 13.06 -2.76 10.91
CA VAL A 47 12.04 -1.73 11.14
C VAL A 47 11.95 -1.34 12.62
N GLU A 48 12.04 -2.29 13.54
CA GLU A 48 12.03 -1.99 14.98
C GLU A 48 13.27 -1.19 15.40
N SER A 49 14.44 -1.54 14.87
CA SER A 49 15.68 -0.79 15.12
C SER A 49 15.59 0.64 14.59
N GLU A 50 15.06 0.83 13.37
CA GLU A 50 14.83 2.16 12.80
C GLU A 50 13.79 2.95 13.60
N ARG A 51 12.72 2.29 14.08
CA ARG A 51 11.72 2.93 14.95
C ARG A 51 12.35 3.41 16.26
N GLU A 52 13.22 2.60 16.87
CA GLU A 52 13.97 3.00 18.07
C GLU A 52 14.92 4.18 17.78
N LEU A 53 15.58 4.20 16.63
CA LEU A 53 16.41 5.33 16.20
C LEU A 53 15.59 6.61 16.02
N VAL A 54 14.42 6.54 15.38
CA VAL A 54 13.52 7.69 15.20
C VAL A 54 12.98 8.18 16.54
N ALA A 55 12.61 7.25 17.44
CA ALA A 55 12.15 7.60 18.78
C ALA A 55 13.26 8.26 19.63
N ASN A 56 14.49 7.77 19.55
CA ASN A 56 15.63 8.28 20.31
C ASN A 56 16.14 9.63 19.80
N ASN A 57 16.06 9.89 18.49
CA ASN A 57 16.57 11.11 17.86
C ASN A 57 15.49 12.21 17.69
N ALA A 58 14.31 12.02 18.30
CA ALA A 58 13.15 12.92 18.37
C ALA A 58 13.27 14.25 17.58
N THR A 59 12.58 14.30 16.44
CA THR A 59 12.12 15.48 15.68
C THR A 59 13.14 16.56 15.29
N TYR A 60 13.12 16.94 14.01
CA TYR A 60 13.80 18.16 13.55
C TYR A 60 13.00 19.42 13.93
N PRO A 61 13.66 20.48 14.43
CA PRO A 61 13.03 21.78 14.51
C PRO A 61 12.69 22.27 13.09
N LEU A 62 11.40 22.46 12.80
CA LEU A 62 10.91 23.25 11.66
C LEU A 62 11.52 24.66 11.65
N ASP A 63 11.94 25.16 12.82
CA ASP A 63 12.72 26.41 12.93
C ASP A 63 14.08 26.35 12.23
N LEU A 64 14.64 25.16 11.93
CA LEU A 64 15.88 25.07 11.14
C LEU A 64 15.67 25.53 9.69
N LEU A 65 14.49 25.29 9.10
CA LEU A 65 14.17 25.81 7.77
C LEU A 65 14.01 27.33 7.78
N ASN A 66 13.47 27.88 8.87
CA ASN A 66 13.36 29.33 9.08
C ASN A 66 14.72 30.00 9.39
N ARG A 67 15.56 29.35 10.20
CA ARG A 67 16.89 29.86 10.59
C ARG A 67 17.94 29.72 9.50
N TYR A 68 17.82 28.70 8.65
CA TYR A 68 18.75 28.45 7.55
C TYR A 68 18.01 28.47 6.20
N PRO A 69 17.81 29.66 5.60
CA PRO A 69 17.16 29.81 4.29
C PRO A 69 17.87 29.03 3.17
N GLN A 70 19.13 28.65 3.35
CA GLN A 70 19.85 27.79 2.42
C GLN A 70 19.26 26.37 2.35
N LEU A 71 18.66 25.88 3.44
CA LEU A 71 17.93 24.60 3.48
C LEU A 71 16.54 24.73 2.84
N SER A 72 15.99 25.94 2.75
CA SER A 72 14.72 26.21 2.09
C SER A 72 14.79 25.98 0.57
N GLY A 73 15.98 26.01 -0.04
CA GLY A 73 16.15 25.64 -1.45
C GLY A 73 15.96 24.14 -1.73
N ASN A 74 15.90 23.29 -0.70
CA ASN A 74 15.71 21.87 -0.87
C ASN A 74 14.21 21.56 -0.96
N GLN A 75 13.74 21.30 -2.18
CA GLN A 75 12.34 21.00 -2.47
C GLN A 75 11.81 19.78 -1.69
N GLN A 76 12.70 18.86 -1.29
CA GLN A 76 12.40 17.68 -0.47
C GLN A 76 12.11 18.04 1.00
N LEU A 77 12.66 19.15 1.49
CA LEU A 77 12.37 19.70 2.82
C LEU A 77 11.18 20.69 2.81
N GLN A 78 10.86 21.28 1.66
CA GLN A 78 9.71 22.18 1.45
C GLN A 78 8.45 21.48 0.98
N ALA A 79 8.53 20.22 0.54
CA ALA A 79 7.38 19.46 0.09
C ALA A 79 6.39 19.33 1.26
N THR A 80 5.35 20.16 1.25
CA THR A 80 4.15 20.08 2.10
C THR A 80 3.34 18.80 1.89
N GLN A 81 3.85 17.83 1.13
CA GLN A 81 3.32 16.49 1.04
C GLN A 81 4.31 15.55 1.72
N PRO A 82 4.17 15.31 3.03
CA PRO A 82 5.11 14.47 3.75
C PRO A 82 4.71 13.03 3.43
N TRP A 83 5.30 12.50 2.37
CA TRP A 83 5.17 11.12 1.90
C TRP A 83 3.75 10.72 1.43
N PRO A 84 3.63 9.92 0.34
CA PRO A 84 2.33 9.45 -0.11
C PRO A 84 1.65 8.52 0.92
N ILE A 85 2.45 7.86 1.76
CA ILE A 85 2.01 6.97 2.82
C ILE A 85 2.59 7.45 4.15
N ALA A 86 1.71 7.67 5.13
CA ALA A 86 2.08 7.97 6.50
C ALA A 86 1.59 6.85 7.45
N VAL A 87 2.36 6.55 8.49
CA VAL A 87 2.04 5.59 9.54
C VAL A 87 2.07 6.31 10.87
N SER A 88 0.96 6.21 11.61
CA SER A 88 0.80 6.80 12.93
C SER A 88 0.41 5.70 13.91
N VAL A 89 1.21 5.53 14.96
CA VAL A 89 0.91 4.60 16.05
C VAL A 89 0.42 5.40 17.24
N ILE A 90 -0.84 5.19 17.64
CA ILE A 90 -1.43 5.86 18.79
C ILE A 90 -1.22 4.99 20.03
N ALA A 91 -0.29 5.43 20.87
CA ALA A 91 -0.09 4.92 22.22
C ALA A 91 -1.05 5.65 23.20
N GLY A 92 -1.90 4.92 23.94
CA GLY A 92 -2.81 5.51 24.92
C GLY A 92 -3.94 4.59 25.39
N GLN A 93 -4.53 4.88 26.57
CA GLN A 93 -5.71 4.19 27.09
C GLN A 93 -7.01 4.74 26.50
N GLN A 94 -8.05 3.91 26.49
CA GLN A 94 -9.42 4.15 26.06
C GLN A 94 -10.00 5.50 26.52
N GLU A 95 -9.74 6.58 25.78
CA GLU A 95 -10.52 7.81 25.97
C GLU A 95 -11.89 7.62 25.32
N LYS A 96 -12.89 7.53 26.21
CA LYS A 96 -14.32 7.55 25.91
C LYS A 96 -14.59 8.64 24.87
N ARG A 97 -15.06 8.20 23.71
CA ARG A 97 -15.60 9.04 22.64
C ARG A 97 -14.52 9.91 22.00
N VAL A 98 -13.70 9.31 21.14
CA VAL A 98 -13.10 10.04 20.03
C VAL A 98 -14.27 10.50 19.17
N GLU A 99 -14.79 11.71 19.44
CA GLU A 99 -15.48 12.49 18.43
C GLU A 99 -14.66 12.32 17.16
N SER A 100 -15.35 11.94 16.08
CA SER A 100 -14.76 11.87 14.75
C SER A 100 -13.78 13.03 14.64
N PHE A 101 -12.49 12.75 14.51
CA PHE A 101 -11.50 13.76 14.13
C PHE A 101 -11.87 14.14 12.70
N ALA A 102 -12.95 14.89 12.55
CA ALA A 102 -13.39 15.56 11.33
C ALA A 102 -12.42 16.68 10.94
N GLY A 103 -11.26 16.75 11.60
CA GLY A 103 -10.12 17.60 11.30
C GLY A 103 -8.78 16.86 11.39
N ALA A 104 -8.74 15.52 11.33
CA ALA A 104 -7.49 14.84 10.96
C ALA A 104 -7.25 15.14 9.48
N ALA A 105 -6.73 16.34 9.20
CA ALA A 105 -6.19 16.67 7.90
C ALA A 105 -5.22 15.53 7.55
N SER A 106 -5.47 14.91 6.40
CA SER A 106 -4.69 13.78 5.92
C SER A 106 -3.22 14.16 6.03
N LEU A 107 -2.47 13.44 6.86
CA LEU A 107 -1.05 13.74 7.10
C LEU A 107 -0.25 13.46 5.82
N GLY A 108 -0.70 12.52 5.00
CA GLY A 108 -0.27 12.29 3.60
C GLY A 108 -1.47 11.87 2.72
N SER A 109 -1.26 11.36 1.51
CA SER A 109 -2.35 10.92 0.62
C SER A 109 -3.13 9.72 1.20
N LEU A 110 -2.42 8.83 1.89
CA LEU A 110 -2.94 7.67 2.61
C LEU A 110 -2.23 7.55 3.97
N THR A 111 -2.98 7.57 5.07
CA THR A 111 -2.45 7.47 6.43
C THR A 111 -3.00 6.22 7.13
N LEU A 112 -2.09 5.39 7.63
CA LEU A 112 -2.38 4.20 8.42
C LEU A 112 -2.27 4.54 9.91
N GLU A 113 -3.40 4.52 10.62
CA GLU A 113 -3.47 4.73 12.07
C GLU A 113 -3.59 3.36 12.76
N ILE A 114 -2.60 3.00 13.58
CA ILE A 114 -2.59 1.75 14.35
C ILE A 114 -2.74 2.09 15.83
N ARG A 115 -3.69 1.46 16.51
CA ARG A 115 -3.89 1.62 17.95
C ARG A 115 -3.21 0.49 18.71
N GLU A 116 -2.33 0.81 19.64
CA GLU A 116 -1.54 -0.21 20.35
C GLU A 116 -2.37 -1.08 21.32
N TRP A 117 -3.45 -0.55 21.87
CA TRP A 117 -4.20 -1.16 22.97
C TRP A 117 -5.26 -2.18 22.52
N ASP A 118 -5.79 -2.04 21.30
CA ASP A 118 -6.74 -2.99 20.70
C ASP A 118 -6.24 -3.59 19.38
N GLY A 119 -5.08 -3.16 18.88
CA GLY A 119 -4.56 -3.55 17.57
C GLY A 119 -5.44 -3.10 16.40
N SER A 120 -6.41 -2.20 16.64
CA SER A 120 -7.31 -1.74 15.60
C SER A 120 -6.58 -0.81 14.64
N VAL A 121 -6.92 -0.97 13.37
CA VAL A 121 -6.29 -0.27 12.25
C VAL A 121 -7.34 0.60 11.57
N ARG A 122 -7.02 1.87 11.37
CA ARG A 122 -7.86 2.84 10.65
C ARG A 122 -7.07 3.42 9.48
N TRP A 123 -7.74 3.52 8.34
CA TRP A 123 -7.21 4.21 7.16
C TRP A 123 -7.85 5.59 7.05
N ILE A 124 -7.01 6.63 6.98
CA ILE A 124 -7.40 8.01 6.70
C ILE A 124 -6.84 8.33 5.32
N TYR A 125 -7.67 8.82 4.40
CA TYR A 125 -7.26 9.06 3.02
C TYR A 125 -7.89 10.33 2.49
N ASP A 126 -7.24 10.92 1.49
CA ASP A 126 -7.80 12.02 0.72
C ASP A 126 -8.76 11.47 -0.34
N SER A 127 -10.05 11.79 -0.21
CA SER A 127 -11.09 11.40 -1.18
C SER A 127 -10.92 12.07 -2.55
N ALA A 128 -10.05 13.07 -2.69
CA ALA A 128 -9.67 13.63 -3.99
C ALA A 128 -8.66 12.75 -4.74
N VAL A 129 -7.95 11.85 -4.03
CA VAL A 129 -6.91 10.98 -4.61
C VAL A 129 -7.34 9.52 -4.65
N PHE A 130 -8.07 9.04 -3.64
CA PHE A 130 -8.48 7.64 -3.52
C PHE A 130 -9.99 7.48 -3.39
N ASP A 131 -10.55 6.49 -4.06
CA ASP A 131 -11.91 6.03 -3.81
C ASP A 131 -11.98 5.08 -2.60
N SER A 132 -13.16 5.05 -1.98
CA SER A 132 -13.48 4.16 -0.87
C SER A 132 -13.31 2.67 -1.22
N SER A 133 -13.47 2.28 -2.48
CA SER A 133 -13.25 0.89 -2.92
C SER A 133 -11.77 0.51 -2.93
N GLU A 134 -10.90 1.42 -3.37
CA GLU A 134 -9.45 1.24 -3.42
C GLU A 134 -8.85 1.14 -2.01
N VAL A 135 -9.31 1.98 -1.08
CA VAL A 135 -8.83 1.92 0.31
C VAL A 135 -9.31 0.65 1.01
N LYS A 136 -10.54 0.20 0.74
CA LYS A 136 -11.02 -1.10 1.25
C LYS A 136 -10.19 -2.26 0.71
N PHE A 137 -9.80 -2.19 -0.56
CA PHE A 137 -8.92 -3.18 -1.17
C PHE A 137 -7.57 -3.23 -0.46
N VAL A 138 -6.89 -2.08 -0.30
CA VAL A 138 -5.61 -1.99 0.43
C VAL A 138 -5.76 -2.46 1.87
N ALA A 139 -6.86 -2.13 2.56
CA ALA A 139 -7.14 -2.58 3.91
C ALA A 139 -7.29 -4.10 4.03
N ARG A 140 -7.92 -4.75 3.04
CA ARG A 140 -8.04 -6.22 2.97
C ARG A 140 -6.69 -6.87 2.75
N GLN A 141 -5.90 -6.37 1.80
CA GLN A 141 -4.54 -6.85 1.51
C GLN A 141 -3.63 -6.70 2.74
N PHE A 142 -3.69 -5.56 3.42
CA PHE A 142 -2.94 -5.34 4.66
C PHE A 142 -3.35 -6.32 5.76
N SER A 143 -4.66 -6.58 5.93
CA SER A 143 -5.15 -7.53 6.93
C SER A 143 -4.72 -8.97 6.62
N ALA A 144 -4.73 -9.36 5.34
CA ALA A 144 -4.24 -10.66 4.89
C ALA A 144 -2.74 -10.80 5.15
N LEU A 145 -1.94 -9.79 4.82
CA LEU A 145 -0.51 -9.76 5.09
C LEU A 145 -0.20 -9.79 6.60
N ALA A 146 -0.90 -9.01 7.42
CA ALA A 146 -0.74 -8.99 8.87
C ALA A 146 -1.10 -10.34 9.49
N GLY A 147 -2.16 -10.98 9.00
CA GLY A 147 -2.52 -12.34 9.39
C GLY A 147 -1.45 -13.36 9.00
N ALA A 148 -0.96 -13.29 7.76
CA ALA A 148 0.09 -14.18 7.27
C ALA A 148 1.42 -13.99 8.02
N GLY A 149 1.82 -12.75 8.32
CA GLY A 149 3.04 -12.44 9.08
C GLY A 149 3.01 -12.87 10.55
N CYS A 150 1.82 -12.99 11.14
CA CYS A 150 1.66 -13.52 12.50
C CYS A 150 2.00 -15.02 12.58
N SER A 151 1.86 -15.78 11.48
CA SER A 151 2.15 -17.20 11.45
C SER A 151 3.66 -17.47 11.58
N PRO A 152 4.11 -18.31 12.52
CA PRO A 152 5.53 -18.56 12.76
C PRO A 152 6.24 -19.20 11.56
N GLU A 153 5.52 -19.98 10.76
CA GLU A 153 6.00 -20.56 9.51
C GLU A 153 6.38 -19.50 8.47
N ASN A 154 5.57 -18.44 8.35
CA ASN A 154 5.78 -17.36 7.37
C ASN A 154 6.86 -16.37 7.81
N ARG A 155 7.13 -16.26 9.13
CA ARG A 155 8.24 -15.43 9.65
C ARG A 155 9.61 -15.89 9.16
N LEU A 156 9.75 -17.19 8.89
CA LEU A 156 10.96 -17.82 8.35
C LEU A 156 10.93 -17.95 6.82
N MET A 157 9.92 -17.38 6.14
CA MET A 157 9.88 -17.34 4.68
C MET A 157 10.40 -16.00 4.15
N PRO A 158 10.95 -16.00 2.91
CA PRO A 158 11.23 -14.76 2.19
C PRO A 158 9.95 -13.94 2.01
N VAL A 159 10.04 -12.62 2.16
CA VAL A 159 8.88 -11.71 2.06
C VAL A 159 8.15 -11.84 0.73
N GLY A 160 8.87 -12.06 -0.37
CA GLY A 160 8.27 -12.26 -1.69
C GLY A 160 7.44 -13.55 -1.86
N ARG A 161 7.47 -14.46 -0.88
CA ARG A 161 6.64 -15.68 -0.86
C ARG A 161 5.40 -15.57 0.01
N ILE A 162 5.23 -14.47 0.74
CA ILE A 162 4.05 -14.25 1.56
C ILE A 162 2.91 -13.80 0.64
N ASP A 163 1.84 -14.58 0.59
CA ASP A 163 0.66 -14.26 -0.22
C ASP A 163 0.03 -12.95 0.30
N LEU A 164 0.12 -11.89 -0.50
CA LEU A 164 -0.53 -10.60 -0.25
C LEU A 164 -2.05 -10.71 -0.46
N VAL A 165 -2.43 -11.51 -1.46
CA VAL A 165 -3.81 -11.68 -1.91
C VAL A 165 -4.53 -12.68 -1.03
N GLY A 166 -5.53 -12.20 -0.31
CA GLY A 166 -6.40 -13.04 0.51
C GLY A 166 -7.16 -14.10 -0.33
N PRO A 167 -7.67 -15.17 0.31
CA PRO A 167 -8.31 -16.29 -0.40
C PRO A 167 -9.50 -15.86 -1.26
N ASP A 168 -10.31 -14.90 -0.79
CA ASP A 168 -11.48 -14.40 -1.54
C ASP A 168 -11.08 -13.69 -2.84
N GLU A 169 -10.00 -12.92 -2.79
CA GLU A 169 -9.55 -12.15 -3.95
C GLU A 169 -8.79 -13.04 -4.94
N ARG A 170 -8.02 -14.00 -4.42
CA ARG A 170 -7.42 -15.05 -5.24
C ARG A 170 -8.51 -15.83 -5.99
N ARG A 171 -9.63 -16.11 -5.35
CA ARG A 171 -10.78 -16.75 -5.99
C ARG A 171 -11.34 -15.93 -7.15
N LEU A 172 -11.58 -14.63 -6.92
CA LEU A 172 -12.04 -13.72 -7.97
C LEU A 172 -11.06 -13.68 -9.16
N LEU A 173 -9.76 -13.52 -8.88
CA LEU A 173 -8.72 -13.39 -9.90
C LEU A 173 -8.42 -14.68 -10.65
N VAL A 174 -8.41 -15.82 -9.95
CA VAL A 174 -7.98 -17.11 -10.50
C VAL A 174 -9.15 -17.90 -11.05
N GLU A 175 -10.31 -17.86 -10.39
CA GLU A 175 -11.50 -18.63 -10.80
C GLU A 175 -12.44 -17.74 -11.61
N GLU A 176 -13.03 -16.71 -11.00
CA GLU A 176 -14.16 -15.99 -11.59
C GLU A 176 -13.78 -15.21 -12.86
N TRP A 177 -12.64 -14.53 -12.86
CA TRP A 177 -12.18 -13.76 -14.02
C TRP A 177 -11.52 -14.62 -15.10
N ASN A 178 -11.00 -15.81 -14.75
CA ASN A 178 -10.45 -16.75 -15.74
C ASN A 178 -11.44 -17.85 -16.15
N ASP A 179 -12.73 -17.73 -15.78
CA ASP A 179 -13.79 -18.62 -16.26
C ASP A 179 -14.15 -18.31 -17.73
N THR A 180 -13.16 -18.41 -18.60
CA THR A 180 -13.28 -18.20 -20.05
C THR A 180 -13.33 -19.53 -20.81
N VAL A 181 -13.48 -20.65 -20.09
CA VAL A 181 -13.54 -21.98 -20.69
C VAL A 181 -14.89 -22.15 -21.36
N VAL A 182 -14.93 -21.85 -22.65
CA VAL A 182 -16.06 -22.18 -23.52
C VAL A 182 -15.72 -23.47 -24.26
N PRO A 183 -16.63 -24.46 -24.33
CA PRO A 183 -16.43 -25.64 -25.15
C PRO A 183 -16.16 -25.20 -26.59
N PHE A 184 -14.91 -25.35 -27.03
CA PHE A 184 -14.55 -25.18 -28.42
C PHE A 184 -14.75 -26.52 -29.13
N ALA A 185 -15.41 -26.51 -30.27
CA ALA A 185 -15.55 -27.72 -31.08
C ALA A 185 -14.18 -28.03 -31.70
N GLU A 186 -13.37 -28.82 -31.00
CA GLU A 186 -12.02 -29.25 -31.40
C GLU A 186 -12.03 -30.13 -32.66
N GLU A 187 -13.20 -30.51 -33.17
CA GLU A 187 -13.35 -31.49 -34.24
C GLU A 187 -13.09 -30.93 -35.64
N ALA A 188 -13.05 -29.60 -35.82
CA ALA A 188 -12.81 -29.00 -37.13
C ALA A 188 -11.65 -28.00 -37.10
N CYS A 189 -10.68 -28.24 -37.98
CA CYS A 189 -9.64 -27.27 -38.26
C CYS A 189 -10.24 -26.01 -38.92
N ILE A 190 -9.57 -24.87 -38.76
CA ILE A 190 -10.02 -23.59 -39.37
C ILE A 190 -10.25 -23.72 -40.88
N HIS A 191 -9.44 -24.52 -41.58
CA HIS A 191 -9.60 -24.75 -43.02
C HIS A 191 -10.87 -25.56 -43.35
N GLU A 192 -11.23 -26.57 -42.55
CA GLU A 192 -12.45 -27.36 -42.72
C GLU A 192 -13.70 -26.50 -42.45
N MET A 193 -13.63 -25.60 -41.47
CA MET A 193 -14.69 -24.61 -41.23
C MET A 193 -14.85 -23.65 -42.41
N PHE A 194 -13.74 -23.26 -43.05
CA PHE A 194 -13.76 -22.41 -44.23
C PHE A 194 -14.35 -23.12 -45.46
N GLU A 195 -13.97 -24.38 -45.69
CA GLU A 195 -14.53 -25.22 -46.75
C GLU A 195 -16.04 -25.44 -46.57
N ALA A 196 -16.48 -25.81 -45.36
CA ALA A 196 -17.89 -25.97 -45.06
C ALA A 196 -18.70 -24.67 -45.23
N GLN A 197 -18.08 -23.51 -44.96
CA GLN A 197 -18.71 -22.21 -45.19
C GLN A 197 -18.78 -21.86 -46.68
N ALA A 198 -17.76 -22.19 -47.45
CA ALA A 198 -17.73 -22.01 -48.91
C ALA A 198 -18.78 -22.89 -49.61
N GLU A 199 -18.99 -24.13 -49.17
CA GLU A 199 -20.06 -25.00 -49.67
C GLU A 199 -21.46 -24.46 -49.34
N ARG A 200 -21.64 -23.89 -48.14
CA ARG A 200 -22.95 -23.40 -47.68
C ARG A 200 -23.38 -22.08 -48.33
N SER A 201 -22.43 -21.22 -48.70
CA SER A 201 -22.71 -19.93 -49.34
C SER A 201 -21.63 -19.58 -50.37
N PRO A 202 -21.68 -20.23 -51.55
CA PRO A 202 -20.64 -20.07 -52.58
C PRO A 202 -20.63 -18.68 -53.22
N ASP A 203 -21.79 -18.01 -53.30
CA ASP A 203 -21.92 -16.69 -53.93
C ASP A 203 -21.63 -15.52 -52.96
N ALA A 204 -21.31 -15.80 -51.71
CA ALA A 204 -20.99 -14.77 -50.73
C ALA A 204 -19.58 -14.20 -50.97
N VAL A 205 -19.45 -12.87 -51.00
CA VAL A 205 -18.15 -12.20 -51.14
C VAL A 205 -17.32 -12.43 -49.88
N ALA A 206 -16.26 -13.23 -49.99
CA ALA A 206 -15.37 -13.60 -48.87
C ALA A 206 -14.16 -12.68 -48.71
N LEU A 207 -13.74 -11.97 -49.76
CA LEU A 207 -12.57 -11.10 -49.77
C LEU A 207 -12.81 -9.89 -50.68
N VAL A 208 -12.48 -8.69 -50.21
CA VAL A 208 -12.37 -7.47 -51.02
C VAL A 208 -10.97 -6.92 -50.80
N TYR A 209 -10.28 -6.52 -51.86
CA TYR A 209 -8.95 -5.93 -51.80
C TYR A 209 -8.96 -4.56 -52.50
N GLU A 210 -8.10 -3.65 -52.05
CA GLU A 210 -7.78 -2.37 -52.71
C GLU A 210 -6.37 -2.38 -53.30
#